data_AF-A0A1V4BPJ2-F1
#
_entry.id   AF-A0A1V4BPJ2-F1
#
_cell.length_a   1.000
_cell.length_b   1.000
_cell.length_c   1.000
_cell.angle_alpha   90.00
_cell.angle_beta   90.00
_cell.angle_gamma   90.00
#
_symmetry.space_group_name_H-M   'P 1'
#
loop_
_entity.id
_entity.type
_entity.pdbx_description
1 polymer ?
#
loop_
_entity_poly.entity_id
_entity_poly.type
_entity_poly.pdbx_seq_one_letter_code
_entity_poly.pdbx_strand_id
1 'polypeptide(L)'
;MTKDQANQLAKQYGWTGADAERAYAALDLKNVSEQDLLLALVQFAGPELSQRQRLQAAQKGLVTKKKKELEATEKEFEQHLQESQKKINEMRSLFIPIIKRFYEFGKPFGLYDAWIEAMLETYDKYHEIKEDSQDNQVA
;
A
#
# COMPACT_ATOMS: atom_id res chain seq x y z
N MET A 1 -29.48 29.40 22.25
CA MET A 1 -28.24 30.11 21.80
C MET A 1 -27.78 29.60 20.43
N THR A 2 -26.75 30.20 19.83
CA THR A 2 -26.16 29.72 18.57
C THR A 2 -25.02 28.73 18.81
N LYS A 3 -24.68 27.92 17.79
CA LYS A 3 -23.52 27.01 17.83
C LYS A 3 -22.20 27.74 18.10
N ASP A 4 -22.02 28.91 17.50
CA ASP A 4 -20.79 29.68 17.67
C ASP A 4 -20.61 30.19 19.10
N GLN A 5 -21.71 30.61 19.73
CA GLN A 5 -21.71 31.01 21.15
C GLN A 5 -21.38 29.83 22.06
N ALA A 6 -21.98 28.66 21.84
CA ALA A 6 -21.68 27.45 22.60
C ALA A 6 -20.22 27.02 22.44
N ASN A 7 -19.68 27.08 21.22
CA ASN A 7 -18.28 26.76 20.94
C ASN A 7 -17.31 27.80 21.52
N GLN A 8 -17.67 29.08 21.56
CA GLN A 8 -16.87 30.11 22.23
C GLN A 8 -16.82 29.88 23.74
N LEU A 9 -17.95 29.55 24.36
CA LEU A 9 -18.01 29.18 25.77
C LEU A 9 -17.08 28.00 26.07
N ALA A 10 -17.16 26.91 25.29
CA ALA A 10 -16.28 25.76 25.46
C ALA A 10 -14.79 26.12 25.35
N LYS A 11 -14.41 26.96 24.38
CA LYS A 11 -13.03 27.44 24.19
C LYS A 11 -12.53 28.26 25.37
N GLN A 12 -13.38 29.07 26.01
CA GLN A 12 -13.00 29.83 27.21
C GLN A 12 -12.56 28.90 28.36
N TYR A 13 -13.13 27.70 28.45
CA TYR A 13 -12.76 26.68 29.42
C TYR A 13 -11.70 25.68 28.90
N GLY A 14 -11.03 26.00 27.79
CA GLY A 14 -9.91 25.22 27.25
C GLY A 14 -10.31 23.99 26.41
N TRP A 15 -11.59 23.85 26.04
CA TRP A 15 -12.04 22.75 25.20
C TRP A 15 -11.77 22.99 23.71
N THR A 16 -11.53 21.90 22.97
CA THR A 16 -11.49 21.97 21.51
C THR A 16 -12.91 22.09 20.96
N GLY A 17 -13.08 22.78 19.83
CA GLY A 17 -14.41 22.90 19.19
C GLY A 17 -15.00 21.54 18.81
N ALA A 18 -14.16 20.58 18.41
CA ALA A 18 -14.61 19.24 18.06
C ALA A 18 -15.09 18.44 19.28
N ASP A 19 -14.49 18.63 20.45
CA ASP A 19 -14.96 17.98 21.69
C ASP A 19 -16.21 18.65 22.23
N ALA A 20 -16.31 19.97 22.11
CA ALA A 20 -17.52 20.72 22.44
C ALA A 20 -18.72 20.27 21.58
N GLU A 21 -18.56 20.20 20.26
CA GLU A 21 -19.62 19.72 19.35
C GLU A 21 -20.10 18.30 19.70
N ARG A 22 -19.19 17.43 20.15
CA ARG A 22 -19.53 16.07 20.56
C ARG A 22 -20.26 16.04 21.90
N ALA A 23 -19.81 16.83 22.87
CA ALA A 23 -20.47 16.97 24.16
C ALA A 23 -21.90 17.49 23.99
N TYR A 24 -22.12 18.39 23.02
CA TYR A 24 -23.43 18.99 22.75
C TYR A 24 -24.30 18.18 21.79
N ALA A 25 -23.86 17.01 21.31
CA ALA A 25 -24.54 16.26 20.25
C ALA A 25 -25.99 15.87 20.59
N ALA A 26 -26.31 15.71 21.88
CA ALA A 26 -27.64 15.36 22.35
C ALA A 26 -28.49 16.57 22.81
N LEU A 27 -27.96 17.79 22.77
CA LEU A 27 -28.64 19.00 23.27
C LEU A 27 -29.34 19.77 22.16
N ASP A 28 -30.56 20.26 22.45
CA ASP A 28 -31.19 21.29 21.62
C ASP A 28 -30.61 22.67 21.94
N LEU A 29 -29.60 23.07 21.17
CA LEU A 29 -28.90 24.33 21.35
C LEU A 29 -29.80 25.58 21.30
N LYS A 30 -31.01 25.49 20.74
CA LYS A 30 -31.95 26.61 20.69
C LYS A 30 -32.54 26.91 22.07
N ASN A 31 -32.77 25.88 22.89
CA ASN A 31 -33.44 25.94 24.19
C ASN A 31 -32.55 25.41 25.33
N VAL A 32 -31.29 25.85 25.37
CA VAL A 32 -30.30 25.37 26.35
C VAL A 32 -29.71 26.52 27.15
N SER A 33 -29.47 26.32 28.44
CA SER A 33 -28.75 27.30 29.28
C SER A 33 -27.23 27.09 29.20
N GLU A 34 -26.45 28.09 29.61
CA GLU A 34 -24.99 27.94 29.72
C GLU A 34 -24.61 26.85 30.74
N GLN A 35 -25.39 26.69 31.82
CA GLN A 35 -25.15 25.66 32.83
C GLN A 35 -25.31 24.25 32.25
N ASP A 36 -26.30 24.04 31.39
CA ASP A 36 -26.50 22.75 30.71
C ASP A 36 -25.33 22.42 29.77
N LEU A 37 -24.79 23.42 29.07
CA LEU A 37 -23.60 23.25 28.23
C LEU A 37 -22.37 22.87 29.06
N LEU A 38 -22.14 23.56 30.18
CA LEU A 38 -21.03 23.24 31.07
C LEU A 38 -21.18 21.85 31.67
N LEU A 39 -22.39 21.45 32.05
CA LEU A 39 -22.68 20.11 32.55
C LEU A 39 -22.39 19.05 31.49
N ALA A 40 -22.78 19.28 30.24
CA ALA A 40 -22.48 18.36 29.14
C ALA A 40 -20.97 18.23 28.87
N LEU A 41 -20.20 19.32 28.95
CA LEU A 41 -18.74 19.27 28.86
C LEU A 41 -18.14 18.45 30.00
N VAL A 42 -18.61 18.66 31.23
CA VAL A 42 -18.12 17.93 32.42
C VAL A 42 -18.43 16.44 32.33
N GLN A 43 -19.65 16.09 31.91
CA GLN A 43 -20.05 14.69 31.69
C GLN A 43 -19.12 14.05 30.66
N PHE A 44 -18.89 14.72 29.53
CA PHE A 44 -18.02 14.24 28.47
C PHE A 44 -16.55 14.10 28.89
N ALA A 45 -16.08 14.89 29.86
CA ALA A 45 -14.68 14.94 30.29
C ALA A 45 -14.13 13.65 30.91
N GLY A 46 -15.01 12.79 31.44
CA GLY A 46 -14.61 11.60 32.18
C GLY A 46 -14.55 10.34 31.31
N PRO A 47 -15.57 9.47 31.43
CA PRO A 47 -15.54 8.15 30.82
C PRO A 47 -15.54 8.19 29.29
N GLU A 48 -16.28 9.11 28.64
CA GLU A 48 -16.35 9.18 27.18
C GLU A 48 -14.98 9.53 26.55
N LEU A 49 -14.27 10.53 27.07
CA LEU A 49 -12.94 10.89 26.58
C LEU A 49 -11.95 9.73 26.74
N SER A 50 -11.91 9.09 27.92
CA SER A 50 -10.99 7.96 28.16
C SER A 50 -11.28 6.79 27.23
N GLN A 51 -12.56 6.41 27.08
CA GLN A 51 -12.97 5.32 26.21
C GLN A 51 -12.60 5.61 24.75
N ARG A 52 -12.83 6.83 24.28
CA ARG A 52 -12.52 7.22 22.90
C ARG A 52 -11.01 7.24 22.63
N GLN A 53 -10.20 7.74 23.57
CA GLN A 53 -8.74 7.68 23.44
C GLN A 53 -8.25 6.23 23.33
N ARG A 54 -8.81 5.31 24.12
CA ARG A 54 -8.49 3.87 24.01
C ARG A 54 -8.88 3.30 22.65
N LEU A 55 -10.09 3.60 22.17
CA LEU A 55 -10.56 3.15 20.85
C LEU A 55 -9.68 3.69 19.72
N GLN A 56 -9.30 4.96 19.78
CA GLN A 56 -8.40 5.56 18.80
C GLN A 56 -7.00 4.93 18.85
N ALA A 57 -6.47 4.67 20.04
CA ALA A 57 -5.19 3.99 20.20
C ALA A 57 -5.24 2.56 19.62
N ALA A 58 -6.31 1.82 19.91
CA ALA A 58 -6.53 0.48 19.35
C ALA A 58 -6.63 0.52 17.81
N GLN A 59 -7.38 1.46 17.26
CA GLN A 59 -7.52 1.63 15.81
C GLN A 59 -6.17 1.98 15.16
N LYS A 60 -5.40 2.91 15.74
CA LYS A 60 -4.04 3.23 15.27
C LYS A 60 -3.12 2.02 15.32
N GLY A 61 -3.21 1.22 16.38
CA GLY A 61 -2.46 -0.03 16.54
C GLY A 61 -2.79 -1.04 15.44
N LEU A 62 -4.09 -1.23 15.14
CA LEU A 62 -4.56 -2.12 14.08
C LEU A 62 -4.09 -1.66 12.69
N VAL A 63 -4.21 -0.37 12.38
CA VAL A 63 -3.74 0.20 11.10
C VAL A 63 -2.24 0.02 10.95
N THR A 64 -1.46 0.29 12.01
CA THR A 64 -0.01 0.10 11.99
C THR A 64 0.38 -1.36 11.76
N LYS A 65 -0.32 -2.30 12.43
CA LYS A 65 -0.09 -3.73 12.23
C LYS A 65 -0.40 -4.15 10.79
N LYS A 66 -1.54 -3.74 10.26
CA LYS A 66 -1.96 -4.06 8.88
C LYS A 66 -1.01 -3.49 7.84
N LYS A 67 -0.50 -2.27 8.06
CA LYS A 67 0.50 -1.67 7.19
C LYS A 67 1.80 -2.48 7.17
N LYS A 68 2.29 -2.91 8.34
CA LYS A 68 3.48 -3.77 8.42
C LYS A 68 3.28 -5.13 7.75
N GLU A 69 2.09 -5.72 7.89
CA GLU A 69 1.74 -6.98 7.20
C GLU A 69 1.78 -6.79 5.68
N LEU A 70 1.21 -5.70 5.15
CA LEU A 70 1.25 -5.40 3.72
C LEU A 70 2.67 -5.20 3.21
N GLU A 71 3.48 -4.38 3.90
CA GLU A 71 4.89 -4.14 3.53
C GLU A 71 5.70 -5.45 3.49
N ALA A 72 5.46 -6.36 4.45
CA ALA A 72 6.10 -7.67 4.46
C ALA A 72 5.68 -8.52 3.26
N THR A 73 4.37 -8.58 2.98
CA THR A 73 3.84 -9.34 1.83
C THR A 73 4.31 -8.78 0.49
N GLU A 74 4.37 -7.45 0.33
CA GLU A 74 4.91 -6.81 -0.88
C GLU A 74 6.38 -7.17 -1.09
N LYS A 75 7.18 -7.15 -0.02
CA LYS A 75 8.59 -7.53 -0.08
C LYS A 75 8.79 -9.00 -0.42
N GLU A 76 8.03 -9.90 0.20
CA GLU A 76 8.05 -11.33 -0.13
C GLU A 76 7.66 -11.58 -1.59
N PHE A 77 6.63 -10.88 -2.08
CA PHE A 77 6.19 -10.99 -3.46
C PHE A 77 7.25 -10.49 -4.45
N GLU A 78 7.90 -9.36 -4.17
CA GLU A 78 8.99 -8.83 -4.99
C GLU A 78 10.19 -9.80 -5.04
N GLN A 79 10.54 -10.39 -3.90
CA GLN A 79 11.57 -11.44 -3.84
C GLN A 79 11.20 -12.66 -4.67
N HIS A 80 9.97 -13.15 -4.55
CA HIS A 80 9.49 -14.29 -5.34
C HIS A 80 9.48 -13.99 -6.83
N LEU A 81 9.12 -12.77 -7.26
CA LEU A 81 9.20 -12.37 -8.66
C LEU A 81 10.64 -12.35 -9.17
N GLN A 82 11.57 -11.77 -8.40
CA GLN A 82 12.98 -11.74 -8.76
C GLN A 82 13.58 -13.14 -8.86
N GLU A 83 13.30 -14.02 -7.89
CA GLU A 83 13.73 -15.42 -7.92
C GLU A 83 13.13 -16.19 -9.09
N SER A 84 11.84 -16.00 -9.36
CA SER A 84 11.16 -16.64 -10.49
C SER A 84 11.75 -16.19 -11.82
N GLN A 85 12.04 -14.90 -11.96
CA GLN A 85 12.68 -14.36 -13.15
C GLN A 85 14.10 -14.91 -13.34
N LYS A 86 14.87 -15.04 -12.25
CA LYS A 86 16.19 -15.68 -12.29
C LYS A 86 16.10 -17.13 -12.75
N LYS A 87 15.21 -17.93 -12.14
CA LYS A 87 14.99 -19.32 -12.53
C LYS A 87 14.55 -19.46 -13.99
N ILE A 88 13.64 -18.59 -14.45
CA ILE A 88 13.21 -18.58 -15.85
C ILE A 88 14.37 -18.24 -16.78
N ASN A 89 15.19 -17.26 -16.43
CA ASN A 89 16.37 -16.89 -17.23
C ASN A 89 17.40 -18.02 -17.28
N GLU A 90 17.67 -18.70 -16.16
CA GLU A 90 18.55 -19.87 -16.07
C GLU A 90 18.02 -21.04 -16.91
N MET A 91 16.72 -21.34 -16.82
CA MET A 91 16.11 -22.36 -17.67
C MET A 91 16.20 -21.99 -19.15
N ARG A 92 15.92 -20.72 -19.50
CA ARG A 92 16.02 -20.23 -20.88
C ARG A 92 17.43 -20.37 -21.43
N SER A 93 18.46 -20.00 -20.67
CA SER A 93 19.86 -20.14 -21.13
C SER A 93 20.30 -21.59 -21.31
N LEU A 94 19.68 -22.54 -20.60
CA LEU A 94 19.93 -23.97 -20.78
C LEU A 94 19.17 -24.57 -21.97
N PHE A 95 17.87 -24.29 -22.10
CA PHE A 95 17.02 -24.95 -23.10
C PHE A 95 17.10 -24.31 -24.49
N ILE A 96 17.30 -23.00 -24.60
CA ILE A 96 17.28 -22.32 -25.91
C ILE A 96 18.43 -22.78 -26.82
N PRO A 97 19.68 -22.94 -26.35
CA PRO A 97 20.75 -23.50 -27.18
C PRO A 97 20.45 -24.93 -27.66
N ILE A 98 19.79 -25.73 -26.82
CA ILE A 98 19.37 -27.09 -27.17
C ILE A 98 18.33 -27.04 -28.28
N ILE A 99 17.29 -26.21 -28.13
CA ILE A 99 16.24 -26.03 -29.14
C ILE A 99 16.82 -25.50 -30.45
N LYS A 100 17.71 -24.50 -30.41
CA LYS A 100 18.40 -23.95 -31.58
C LYS A 100 19.11 -25.05 -32.37
N ARG A 101 19.89 -25.89 -31.69
CA ARG A 101 20.62 -27.00 -32.31
C ARG A 101 19.70 -28.04 -32.97
N PHE A 102 18.60 -28.40 -32.32
CA PHE A 102 17.62 -29.33 -32.92
C PHE A 102 16.84 -28.70 -34.08
N TYR A 103 16.48 -27.43 -33.98
CA TYR A 103 15.78 -26.70 -35.03
C TYR A 103 16.66 -26.52 -36.28
N GLU A 104 17.92 -26.11 -36.11
CA GLU A 104 18.90 -26.02 -37.21
C GLU A 104 19.13 -27.37 -37.90
N PHE A 105 19.11 -28.47 -37.15
CA PHE A 105 19.19 -29.81 -37.72
C PHE A 105 17.92 -30.21 -38.50
N GLY A 106 16.74 -29.77 -38.06
CA GLY A 106 15.44 -30.06 -38.69
C GLY A 106 15.11 -29.19 -39.91
N LYS A 107 15.70 -28.00 -40.00
CA LYS A 107 15.46 -27.02 -41.07
C LYS A 107 15.71 -27.56 -42.49
N PRO A 108 16.77 -28.34 -42.77
CA PRO A 108 16.98 -29.01 -44.06
C PRO A 108 15.90 -30.03 -44.42
N PHE A 109 15.15 -30.54 -43.43
CA PHE A 109 14.05 -31.48 -43.60
C PHE A 109 12.69 -30.78 -43.75
N GLY A 110 12.66 -29.46 -43.90
CA GLY A 110 11.43 -28.68 -44.14
C GLY A 110 10.68 -28.27 -42.87
N LEU A 111 11.29 -28.41 -41.68
CA LEU A 111 10.72 -27.89 -40.44
C LEU A 111 10.99 -26.38 -40.34
N TYR A 112 9.96 -25.59 -40.64
CA TYR A 112 9.93 -24.15 -40.44
C TYR A 112 8.77 -23.80 -39.50
N ASP A 113 9.09 -23.12 -38.40
CA ASP A 113 8.10 -22.69 -37.42
C ASP A 113 8.35 -21.24 -37.01
N ALA A 114 7.38 -20.37 -37.32
CA ALA A 114 7.46 -18.93 -37.05
C ALA A 114 7.55 -18.60 -35.55
N TRP A 115 7.00 -19.43 -34.67
CA TRP A 115 7.07 -19.24 -33.23
C TRP A 115 8.46 -19.59 -32.68
N ILE A 116 9.10 -20.64 -33.19
CA ILE A 116 10.48 -21.01 -32.81
C ILE A 116 11.45 -19.92 -33.27
N GLU A 117 11.30 -19.40 -34.49
CA GLU A 117 12.15 -18.33 -35.00
C GLU A 117 11.99 -17.03 -34.20
N ALA A 118 10.76 -16.61 -33.92
CA ALA A 118 10.49 -15.44 -33.08
C ALA A 118 11.05 -15.60 -31.65
N MET A 119 10.98 -16.81 -31.08
CA MET A 119 11.54 -17.12 -29.76
C MET A 119 13.08 -17.01 -29.76
N LEU A 120 13.75 -17.58 -30.78
CA LEU A 120 15.20 -17.51 -30.92
C LEU A 120 15.68 -16.07 -31.15
N GLU A 121 15.00 -15.32 -32.01
CA GLU A 121 15.30 -13.90 -32.25
C GLU A 121 15.15 -13.05 -30.99
N THR A 122 14.07 -13.27 -30.22
CA THR A 122 13.85 -12.55 -28.96
C THR A 122 14.93 -12.87 -27.93
N TYR A 123 15.41 -14.12 -27.89
CA TYR A 123 16.48 -14.54 -27.00
C TYR A 123 17.83 -13.93 -27.39
N ASP A 124 18.20 -14.02 -28.67
CA ASP A 124 19.46 -13.48 -29.20
C ASP A 124 19.49 -11.96 -28.94
N LYS A 125 18.40 -11.23 -29.22
CA LYS A 125 18.26 -9.80 -28.92
C LYS A 125 18.37 -9.46 -27.43
N TYR A 126 17.80 -10.27 -26.54
CA TYR A 126 17.87 -10.03 -25.09
C TYR A 126 19.29 -10.24 -24.54
N HIS A 127 20.07 -11.13 -25.13
CA HIS A 127 21.47 -11.34 -24.75
C HIS A 127 22.41 -10.28 -25.33
N GLU A 128 22.21 -9.85 -26.57
CA GLU A 128 22.97 -8.72 -27.16
C GLU A 128 22.79 -7.44 -26.32
N ILE A 129 21.54 -7.12 -25.94
CA ILE A 129 21.25 -5.93 -25.10
C ILE A 129 21.92 -6.03 -23.71
N LYS A 130 22.07 -7.23 -23.16
CA LYS A 130 22.71 -7.43 -21.85
C LYS A 130 24.24 -7.29 -21.91
N GLU A 131 24.88 -7.74 -22.98
CA GLU A 131 26.32 -7.56 -23.20
C GLU A 131 26.66 -6.06 -23.36
N ASP A 132 25.91 -5.34 -24.19
CA ASP A 132 26.07 -3.89 -24.39
C ASP A 132 25.85 -3.06 -23.11
N SER A 133 24.97 -3.53 -22.22
CA SER A 133 24.68 -2.84 -20.95
C SER A 133 25.75 -3.04 -19.88
N GLN A 134 26.53 -4.13 -19.95
CA GLN A 134 27.62 -4.42 -19.00
C GLN A 134 28.90 -3.69 -19.40
N ASP A 135 29.18 -3.52 -20.70
CA ASP A 135 30.35 -2.78 -21.18
C ASP A 135 30.24 -1.27 -20.93
N ASN A 136 29.02 -0.71 -20.92
CA ASN A 136 28.79 0.72 -20.68
C ASN A 136 28.79 1.15 -19.20
N GLN A 137 29.03 0.22 -18.25
CA GLN A 137 29.18 0.53 -16.82
C GLN A 137 30.65 0.53 -16.34
N VAL A 138 31.61 0.26 -17.23
CA VAL A 138 33.04 0.16 -16.90
C VAL A 138 33.89 1.24 -17.62
N ALA A 139 33.28 2.31 -18.13
CA ALA A 139 33.98 3.45 -18.74
C ALA A 139 33.93 4.71 -17.87
#